data_AF-A0A6J8EW81-F1
#
_entry.id   AF-A0A6J8EW81-F1
#
_cell.length_a   1.000
_cell.length_b   1.000
_cell.length_c   1.000
_cell.angle_alpha   90.00
_cell.angle_beta   90.00
_cell.angle_gamma   90.00
#
_symmetry.space_group_name_H-M   'P 1'
#
loop_
_entity.id
_entity.type
_entity.pdbx_description
1 polymer ?
#
loop_
_entity_poly.entity_id
_entity_poly.type
_entity_poly.pdbx_seq_one_letter_code
_entity_poly.pdbx_strand_id
1 'polypeptide(L)'
;MCRLKRSRMFRISLTRITFRVHYFKDINECESNPCQNKGRCNDQVAGYICACVAGYTGINCKINVECHSSPCLNGGICTDDQTSGHTCHCPLGFTGYNCEKEPLVLIKPNISLSEAKVVSSGYSMLTIACYAEGIPVPAITWESLDKPSLPNNTFQLAHFLVFINVSTIDGGHYMCTAKNKVGIDIKVVEVIVRAKDDKLIAPVIHAPSSVQVKYYLEGRLTCNVTGFPSPTVTWKHNNNIVQSSGNTLVIHSVTNATTGSYSCIATNGAGTSQANIQLKVTYDVPKIIIPPVTSVLMAGHSHNFTCIATGHPKPSIKWTYKMYIKHTTDMPSHQLYDNGSVLMLYSINTQESGQLTCTAQNEFGEDHVFVSVIVRNCKCI
;
A
#
# COMPACT_ATOMS: atom_id res chain seq x y z
N MET A 1 14.61 49.16 18.96
CA MET A 1 14.95 50.38 18.18
C MET A 1 15.79 49.92 16.99
N CYS A 2 15.57 50.26 15.73
CA CYS A 2 14.71 51.27 15.12
C CYS A 2 14.24 50.82 13.73
N ARG A 3 13.17 51.47 13.27
CA ARG A 3 12.24 51.17 12.17
C ARG A 3 12.84 51.17 10.75
N LEU A 4 12.21 50.36 9.88
CA LEU A 4 12.22 50.51 8.42
C LEU A 4 11.75 51.91 7.98
N LYS A 5 12.40 52.47 6.95
CA LYS A 5 11.77 53.37 5.98
C LYS A 5 12.12 52.93 4.56
N ARG A 6 11.09 52.59 3.79
CA ARG A 6 11.13 52.36 2.33
C ARG A 6 11.54 53.65 1.61
N SER A 7 12.45 53.56 0.64
CA SER A 7 12.66 54.56 -0.40
C SER A 7 12.36 53.95 -1.77
N ARG A 8 11.70 54.74 -2.63
CA ARG A 8 11.07 54.35 -3.89
C ARG A 8 12.09 54.11 -5.01
N MET A 9 11.73 53.16 -5.89
CA MET A 9 12.34 52.86 -7.19
C MET A 9 12.16 54.01 -8.19
N PHE A 10 13.23 54.36 -8.93
CA PHE A 10 13.18 54.95 -10.28
C PHE A 10 14.24 54.27 -11.17
N ARG A 11 13.87 53.99 -12.42
CA ARG A 11 14.59 53.15 -13.41
C ARG A 11 15.60 53.96 -14.26
N ILE A 12 16.82 53.41 -14.38
CA ILE A 12 17.67 53.15 -15.57
C ILE A 12 18.12 54.34 -16.48
N SER A 13 19.45 54.58 -16.59
CA SER A 13 20.26 54.15 -17.76
C SER A 13 21.77 54.50 -17.67
N LEU A 14 22.58 53.46 -17.91
CA LEU A 14 23.99 53.29 -18.32
C LEU A 14 24.97 54.49 -18.35
N THR A 15 26.02 54.44 -17.51
CA THR A 15 27.44 54.41 -17.94
C THR A 15 28.41 54.24 -16.75
N ARG A 16 29.30 53.23 -16.84
CA ARG A 16 30.47 52.92 -15.99
C ARG A 16 30.25 52.71 -14.48
N ILE A 17 29.86 51.50 -14.10
CA ILE A 17 30.14 50.95 -12.77
C ILE A 17 31.32 49.99 -12.91
N THR A 18 32.48 50.38 -12.42
CA THR A 18 33.62 49.48 -12.21
C THR A 18 33.25 48.52 -11.08
N PHE A 19 32.89 47.29 -11.42
CA PHE A 19 32.85 46.20 -10.45
C PHE A 19 34.29 45.91 -10.02
N ARG A 20 34.62 46.20 -8.77
CA ARG A 20 35.82 45.66 -8.13
C ARG A 20 35.57 44.17 -7.95
N VAL A 21 36.00 43.37 -8.92
CA VAL A 21 36.10 41.92 -8.74
C VAL A 21 37.14 41.74 -7.65
N HIS A 22 36.70 41.40 -6.44
CA HIS A 22 37.61 40.80 -5.47
C HIS A 22 38.02 39.47 -6.08
N TYR A 23 39.21 39.47 -6.66
CA TYR A 23 39.93 38.25 -7.01
C TYR A 23 40.20 37.53 -5.69
N PHE A 24 39.27 36.69 -5.27
CA PHE A 24 39.58 35.65 -4.31
C PHE A 24 40.53 34.73 -5.06
N LYS A 25 41.81 34.82 -4.70
CA LYS A 25 42.80 33.87 -5.16
C LYS A 25 42.28 32.49 -4.74
N ASP A 26 41.93 31.67 -5.72
CA ASP A 26 41.51 30.29 -5.49
C ASP A 26 42.63 29.60 -4.69
N ILE A 27 42.26 29.02 -3.55
CA ILE A 27 43.21 28.34 -2.69
C ILE A 27 43.33 26.94 -3.28
N ASN A 28 44.54 26.52 -3.66
CA ASN A 28 44.73 25.17 -4.18
C ASN A 28 44.61 24.17 -3.02
N GLU A 29 43.40 23.62 -2.79
CA GLU A 29 43.18 22.71 -1.67
C GLU A 29 43.91 21.37 -1.85
N CYS A 30 44.38 21.06 -3.07
CA CYS A 30 45.21 19.89 -3.34
C CYS A 30 46.64 19.98 -2.79
N GLU A 31 47.14 21.17 -2.40
CA GLU A 31 48.46 21.29 -1.73
C GLU A 31 48.52 20.50 -0.42
N SER A 32 47.38 20.29 0.23
CA SER A 32 47.28 19.53 1.48
C SER A 32 47.26 18.00 1.28
N ASN A 33 47.35 17.50 0.05
CA ASN A 33 47.20 16.10 -0.33
C ASN A 33 45.99 15.40 0.32
N PRO A 34 44.76 15.93 0.14
CA PRO A 34 43.59 15.42 0.84
C PRO A 34 43.15 14.03 0.34
N CYS A 35 43.46 13.69 -0.92
CA CYS A 35 43.13 12.40 -1.52
C CYS A 35 44.10 11.31 -1.07
N GLN A 36 43.58 10.31 -0.35
CA GLN A 36 44.36 9.18 0.16
C GLN A 36 44.35 8.01 -0.83
N ASN A 37 45.14 6.96 -0.54
CA ASN A 37 45.20 5.73 -1.33
C ASN A 37 45.50 5.95 -2.82
N LYS A 38 46.41 6.87 -3.12
CA LYS A 38 46.85 7.24 -4.48
C LYS A 38 45.75 7.86 -5.36
N GLY A 39 44.65 8.35 -4.77
CA GLY A 39 43.64 9.13 -5.49
C GLY A 39 44.24 10.42 -6.08
N ARG A 40 43.84 10.78 -7.30
CA ARG A 40 44.30 12.00 -7.97
C ARG A 40 43.46 13.19 -7.49
N CYS A 41 44.11 14.18 -6.88
CA CYS A 41 43.45 15.42 -6.48
C CYS A 41 43.33 16.37 -7.68
N ASN A 42 42.13 16.87 -7.92
CA ASN A 42 41.85 17.91 -8.90
C ASN A 42 41.26 19.13 -8.17
N ASP A 43 41.99 20.23 -8.25
CA ASP A 43 41.60 21.53 -7.69
C ASP A 43 40.42 22.12 -8.47
N GLN A 44 39.46 22.75 -7.79
CA GLN A 44 38.26 23.37 -8.35
C GLN A 44 38.02 24.73 -7.70
N VAL A 45 37.19 25.58 -8.33
CA VAL A 45 36.88 26.90 -7.77
C VAL A 45 36.11 26.74 -6.47
N ALA A 46 36.77 27.05 -5.34
CA ALA A 46 36.29 26.89 -3.96
C ALA A 46 36.16 25.44 -3.43
N GLY A 47 37.05 24.53 -3.83
CA GLY A 47 37.17 23.19 -3.25
C GLY A 47 37.96 22.20 -4.11
N TYR A 48 38.02 20.93 -3.70
CA TYR A 48 38.70 19.88 -4.47
C TYR A 48 37.79 18.68 -4.74
N ILE A 49 38.12 17.92 -5.79
CA ILE A 49 37.57 16.59 -6.05
C ILE A 49 38.70 15.57 -6.10
N CYS A 50 38.54 14.47 -5.39
CA CYS A 50 39.42 13.31 -5.50
C CYS A 50 38.89 12.31 -6.54
N ALA A 51 39.67 12.07 -7.59
CA ALA A 51 39.45 10.95 -8.50
C ALA A 51 40.11 9.70 -7.90
N CYS A 52 39.30 8.84 -7.26
CA CYS A 52 39.79 7.64 -6.59
C CYS A 52 40.26 6.57 -7.59
N VAL A 53 41.32 5.84 -7.23
CA VAL A 53 41.78 4.64 -7.93
C VAL A 53 40.79 3.51 -7.65
N ALA A 54 40.64 2.56 -8.59
CA ALA A 54 39.77 1.40 -8.45
C ALA A 54 40.01 0.68 -7.10
N GLY A 55 38.93 0.35 -6.40
CA GLY A 55 38.95 -0.19 -5.03
C GLY A 55 38.77 0.83 -3.91
N TYR A 56 38.73 2.15 -4.16
CA TYR A 56 38.53 3.15 -3.11
C TYR A 56 37.41 4.16 -3.42
N THR A 57 36.71 4.62 -2.38
CA THR A 57 35.61 5.61 -2.49
C THR A 57 35.60 6.63 -1.34
N GLY A 58 34.65 7.58 -1.41
CA GLY A 58 34.47 8.69 -0.48
C GLY A 58 35.22 9.97 -0.89
N ILE A 59 34.86 11.11 -0.27
CA ILE A 59 35.39 12.46 -0.60
C ILE A 59 36.93 12.50 -0.62
N ASN A 60 37.58 11.69 0.22
CA ASN A 60 39.04 11.63 0.35
C ASN A 60 39.65 10.28 -0.09
N CYS A 61 38.90 9.42 -0.78
CA CYS A 61 39.33 8.07 -1.19
C CYS A 61 39.83 7.19 -0.02
N LYS A 62 39.31 7.39 1.19
CA LYS A 62 39.72 6.64 2.40
C LYS A 62 39.00 5.30 2.56
N ILE A 63 37.85 5.13 1.91
CA ILE A 63 36.99 3.98 2.12
C ILE A 63 37.42 2.90 1.13
N ASN A 64 37.86 1.75 1.63
CA ASN A 64 38.12 0.58 0.79
C ASN A 64 36.78 -0.04 0.36
N VAL A 65 36.61 -0.29 -0.92
CA VAL A 65 35.42 -0.93 -1.46
C VAL A 65 35.67 -2.44 -1.50
N GLU A 66 35.61 -3.04 -0.31
CA GLU A 66 35.65 -4.49 -0.10
C GLU A 66 34.24 -5.05 0.09
N CYS A 67 34.06 -6.36 -0.16
CA CYS A 67 32.81 -7.06 0.17
C CYS A 67 32.40 -6.95 1.66
N HIS A 68 33.32 -6.57 2.55
CA HIS A 68 33.04 -6.31 3.95
C HIS A 68 31.99 -5.19 4.18
N SER A 69 31.88 -4.23 3.25
CA SER A 69 30.87 -3.17 3.32
C SER A 69 29.47 -3.59 2.81
N SER A 70 29.30 -4.86 2.43
CA SER A 70 28.05 -5.41 1.86
C SER A 70 27.47 -4.56 0.71
N PRO A 71 28.25 -4.27 -0.35
CA PRO A 71 27.83 -3.36 -1.42
C PRO A 71 26.74 -3.94 -2.33
N CYS A 72 26.61 -5.27 -2.41
CA CYS A 72 25.60 -5.93 -3.22
C CYS A 72 24.25 -5.96 -2.50
N LEU A 73 23.24 -5.33 -3.11
CA LEU A 73 21.88 -5.24 -2.59
C LEU A 73 21.06 -6.49 -2.96
N ASN A 74 19.88 -6.62 -2.36
CA ASN A 74 18.88 -7.64 -2.70
C ASN A 74 19.40 -9.10 -2.64
N GLY A 75 20.37 -9.37 -1.75
CA GLY A 75 20.94 -10.71 -1.58
C GLY A 75 21.95 -11.10 -2.66
N GLY A 76 22.51 -10.15 -3.40
CA GLY A 76 23.60 -10.40 -4.34
C GLY A 76 24.87 -10.91 -3.66
N ILE A 77 25.55 -11.83 -4.34
CA ILE A 77 26.80 -12.42 -3.86
C ILE A 77 27.96 -11.52 -4.28
N CYS A 78 28.67 -10.96 -3.31
CA CYS A 78 29.83 -10.12 -3.55
C CYS A 78 31.11 -10.96 -3.68
N THR A 79 31.94 -10.64 -4.68
CA THR A 79 33.30 -11.17 -4.84
C THR A 79 34.28 -10.04 -5.05
N ASP A 80 35.42 -10.08 -4.36
CA ASP A 80 36.48 -9.07 -4.52
C ASP A 80 37.13 -9.20 -5.92
N ASP A 81 37.30 -8.06 -6.62
CA ASP A 81 37.88 -7.99 -7.96
C ASP A 81 39.09 -7.05 -7.93
N GLN A 82 40.25 -7.53 -8.36
CA GLN A 82 41.51 -6.79 -8.32
C GLN A 82 41.55 -5.58 -9.29
N THR A 83 40.58 -5.46 -10.20
CA THR A 83 40.54 -4.37 -11.20
C THR A 83 39.43 -3.35 -10.96
N SER A 84 38.30 -3.72 -10.37
CA SER A 84 37.15 -2.84 -10.08
C SER A 84 36.90 -2.62 -8.58
N GLY A 85 37.55 -3.38 -7.70
CA GLY A 85 37.32 -3.41 -6.25
C GLY A 85 36.43 -4.58 -5.85
N HIS A 86 35.19 -4.62 -6.36
CA HIS A 86 34.23 -5.70 -6.12
C HIS A 86 33.33 -5.96 -7.34
N THR A 87 32.81 -7.17 -7.43
CA THR A 87 31.82 -7.60 -8.43
C THR A 87 30.62 -8.25 -7.74
N CYS A 88 29.41 -7.83 -8.11
CA CYS A 88 28.17 -8.37 -7.57
C CYS A 88 27.51 -9.37 -8.53
N HIS A 89 27.28 -10.59 -8.05
CA HIS A 89 26.50 -11.60 -8.75
C HIS A 89 25.05 -11.52 -8.29
N CYS A 90 24.18 -10.99 -9.15
CA CYS A 90 22.80 -10.72 -8.79
C CYS A 90 21.93 -11.98 -8.80
N PRO A 91 21.01 -12.13 -7.82
CA PRO A 91 20.04 -13.19 -7.82
C PRO A 91 19.06 -13.03 -8.99
N LEU A 92 18.38 -14.12 -9.36
CA LEU A 92 17.46 -14.15 -10.51
C LEU A 92 16.48 -12.95 -10.48
N GLY A 93 16.50 -12.18 -11.56
CA GLY A 93 15.63 -11.02 -11.76
C GLY A 93 16.25 -9.67 -11.37
N PHE A 94 17.20 -9.62 -10.44
CA PHE A 94 17.86 -8.36 -10.08
C PHE A 94 18.96 -8.01 -11.08
N THR A 95 19.11 -6.71 -11.36
CA THR A 95 20.14 -6.20 -12.28
C THR A 95 20.76 -4.92 -11.71
N GLY A 96 21.76 -4.36 -12.39
CA GLY A 96 22.52 -3.20 -11.89
C GLY A 96 23.90 -3.58 -11.34
N TYR A 97 24.76 -2.59 -11.12
CA TYR A 97 26.16 -2.82 -10.71
C TYR A 97 26.23 -3.42 -9.30
N ASN A 98 25.31 -3.03 -8.43
CA ASN A 98 25.18 -3.49 -7.05
C ASN A 98 23.86 -4.28 -6.85
N CYS A 99 23.25 -4.82 -7.91
CA CYS A 99 21.95 -5.51 -7.86
C CYS A 99 20.79 -4.63 -7.34
N GLU A 100 20.91 -3.32 -7.54
CA GLU A 100 19.98 -2.30 -7.05
C GLU A 100 18.67 -2.23 -7.85
N LYS A 101 18.65 -2.78 -9.06
CA LYS A 101 17.45 -2.74 -9.93
C LYS A 101 16.63 -4.00 -9.69
N GLU A 102 15.40 -3.79 -9.25
CA GLU A 102 14.42 -4.85 -9.06
C GLU A 102 14.08 -5.57 -10.39
N PRO A 103 13.61 -6.83 -10.31
CA PRO A 103 13.12 -7.53 -11.48
C PRO A 103 11.98 -6.76 -12.13
N LEU A 104 12.05 -6.59 -13.45
CA LEU A 104 10.91 -6.14 -14.22
C LEU A 104 9.81 -7.20 -14.08
N VAL A 105 8.86 -6.95 -13.18
CA VAL A 105 7.72 -7.82 -12.97
C VAL A 105 6.84 -7.73 -14.22
N LEU A 106 6.90 -8.78 -15.03
CA LEU A 106 6.10 -8.92 -16.23
C LEU A 106 4.81 -9.64 -15.89
N ILE A 107 3.69 -8.94 -16.00
CA ILE A 107 2.37 -9.44 -15.62
C ILE A 107 1.56 -9.62 -16.89
N LYS A 108 1.07 -10.84 -17.12
CA LYS A 108 0.15 -11.11 -18.24
C LYS A 108 -1.13 -10.26 -18.09
N PRO A 109 -1.80 -9.90 -19.18
CA PRO A 109 -3.03 -9.11 -19.09
C PRO A 109 -4.12 -9.85 -18.28
N ASN A 110 -4.95 -9.09 -17.57
CA ASN A 110 -6.13 -9.59 -16.87
C ASN A 110 -7.28 -8.58 -17.03
N ILE A 111 -8.30 -8.95 -17.79
CA ILE A 111 -9.45 -8.11 -18.11
C ILE A 111 -10.52 -8.24 -17.02
N SER A 112 -10.95 -7.08 -16.52
CA SER A 112 -12.17 -6.90 -15.74
C SER A 112 -13.28 -6.33 -16.65
N LEU A 113 -14.11 -7.21 -17.21
CA LEU A 113 -15.24 -6.81 -18.07
C LEU A 113 -16.56 -6.83 -17.30
N SER A 114 -17.46 -5.89 -17.61
CA SER A 114 -18.80 -5.84 -17.02
C SER A 114 -19.76 -6.87 -17.62
N GLU A 115 -20.84 -7.16 -16.91
CA GLU A 115 -21.97 -7.97 -17.39
C GLU A 115 -22.60 -7.43 -18.70
N ALA A 116 -23.49 -8.24 -19.29
CA ALA A 116 -24.21 -7.91 -20.51
C ALA A 116 -24.84 -6.50 -20.50
N LYS A 117 -24.77 -5.80 -21.63
CA LYS A 117 -25.31 -4.45 -21.78
C LYS A 117 -26.68 -4.48 -22.45
N VAL A 118 -27.71 -4.10 -21.71
CA VAL A 118 -29.08 -4.01 -22.23
C VAL A 118 -29.45 -2.55 -22.45
N VAL A 119 -29.77 -2.18 -23.70
CA VAL A 119 -30.17 -0.81 -24.10
C VAL A 119 -31.37 -0.83 -25.04
N SER A 120 -32.02 0.33 -25.20
CA SER A 120 -33.13 0.51 -26.15
C SER A 120 -32.63 0.94 -27.54
N SER A 121 -33.33 0.55 -28.60
CA SER A 121 -33.14 1.10 -29.94
C SER A 121 -33.40 2.61 -29.93
N GLY A 122 -32.56 3.37 -30.63
CA GLY A 122 -32.51 4.83 -30.60
C GLY A 122 -31.71 5.42 -29.44
N TYR A 123 -31.00 4.59 -28.65
CA TYR A 123 -30.08 5.11 -27.63
C TYR A 123 -28.94 5.88 -28.29
N SER A 124 -28.72 7.12 -27.86
CA SER A 124 -27.83 8.05 -28.57
C SER A 124 -26.38 7.59 -28.58
N MET A 125 -25.89 7.07 -27.45
CA MET A 125 -24.51 6.62 -27.32
C MET A 125 -24.38 5.52 -26.27
N LEU A 126 -23.95 4.32 -26.67
CA LEU A 126 -23.60 3.23 -25.76
C LEU A 126 -22.08 3.09 -25.71
N THR A 127 -21.51 3.13 -24.50
CA THR A 127 -20.08 2.91 -24.27
C THR A 127 -19.85 1.62 -23.49
N ILE A 128 -19.00 0.75 -24.03
CA ILE A 128 -18.56 -0.47 -23.39
C ILE A 128 -17.09 -0.32 -23.01
N ALA A 129 -16.78 -0.51 -21.74
CA ALA A 129 -15.41 -0.38 -21.23
C ALA A 129 -14.77 -1.76 -21.06
N CYS A 130 -13.50 -1.87 -21.44
CA CYS A 130 -12.66 -3.02 -21.17
C CYS A 130 -11.38 -2.59 -20.46
N TYR A 131 -11.37 -2.79 -19.14
CA TYR A 131 -10.21 -2.48 -18.32
C TYR A 131 -9.36 -3.72 -18.14
N ALA A 132 -8.06 -3.62 -18.44
CA ALA A 132 -7.13 -4.71 -18.27
C ALA A 132 -5.91 -4.24 -17.46
N GLU A 133 -5.58 -5.00 -16.42
CA GLU A 133 -4.34 -4.86 -15.69
C GLU A 133 -3.24 -5.68 -16.39
N GLY A 134 -1.99 -5.24 -16.32
CA GLY A 134 -0.86 -5.97 -16.91
C GLY A 134 0.39 -5.10 -17.02
N ILE A 135 1.56 -5.75 -17.03
CA ILE A 135 2.86 -5.06 -17.16
C ILE A 135 3.68 -5.75 -18.26
N PRO A 136 4.03 -5.04 -19.35
CA PRO A 136 3.67 -3.66 -19.67
C PRO A 136 2.15 -3.49 -19.88
N VAL A 137 1.67 -2.25 -19.81
CA VAL A 137 0.25 -1.91 -20.02
C VAL A 137 -0.24 -2.56 -21.33
N PRO A 138 -1.29 -3.39 -21.27
CA PRO A 138 -1.75 -4.13 -22.44
C PRO A 138 -2.44 -3.21 -23.45
N ALA A 139 -2.23 -3.51 -24.75
CA ALA A 139 -3.00 -2.93 -25.83
C ALA A 139 -4.37 -3.62 -25.90
N ILE A 140 -5.44 -2.84 -26.05
CA ILE A 140 -6.81 -3.32 -26.18
C ILE A 140 -7.27 -3.27 -27.64
N THR A 141 -7.93 -4.34 -28.09
CA THR A 141 -8.63 -4.40 -29.37
C THR A 141 -10.02 -4.99 -29.21
N TRP A 142 -10.95 -4.55 -30.07
CA TRP A 142 -12.33 -5.04 -30.10
C TRP A 142 -12.65 -5.71 -31.43
N GLU A 143 -13.47 -6.75 -31.40
CA GLU A 143 -14.05 -7.37 -32.58
C GLU A 143 -15.47 -7.88 -32.33
N SER A 144 -16.23 -8.04 -33.41
CA SER A 144 -17.55 -8.66 -33.35
C SER A 144 -17.41 -10.16 -33.58
N LEU A 145 -18.05 -10.99 -32.76
CA LEU A 145 -18.07 -12.44 -32.95
C LEU A 145 -19.19 -12.90 -33.89
N ASP A 146 -20.28 -12.13 -33.94
CA ASP A 146 -21.48 -12.49 -34.70
C ASP A 146 -21.49 -11.88 -36.12
N LYS A 147 -20.52 -11.03 -36.45
CA LYS A 147 -20.47 -10.22 -37.68
C LYS A 147 -19.04 -10.17 -38.20
N PRO A 148 -18.83 -10.06 -39.54
CA PRO A 148 -17.50 -10.06 -40.13
C PRO A 148 -16.64 -8.84 -39.76
N SER A 149 -17.28 -7.76 -39.33
CA SER A 149 -16.62 -6.56 -38.83
C SER A 149 -17.48 -5.92 -37.74
N LEU A 150 -16.88 -4.99 -36.99
CA LEU A 150 -17.66 -4.14 -36.10
C LEU A 150 -18.67 -3.30 -36.91
N PRO A 151 -19.84 -2.97 -36.33
CA PRO A 151 -20.85 -2.14 -36.99
C PRO A 151 -20.30 -0.76 -37.38
N ASN A 152 -20.77 -0.20 -38.50
CA ASN A 152 -20.26 1.06 -39.04
C ASN A 152 -20.46 2.27 -38.11
N ASN A 153 -21.38 2.19 -37.16
CA ASN A 153 -21.64 3.20 -36.13
C ASN A 153 -20.80 3.01 -34.85
N THR A 154 -19.74 2.21 -34.90
CA THR A 154 -18.84 1.97 -33.77
C THR A 154 -17.50 2.66 -33.88
N PHE A 155 -16.95 3.08 -32.73
CA PHE A 155 -15.65 3.71 -32.59
C PHE A 155 -14.86 3.04 -31.47
N GLN A 156 -13.63 2.65 -31.77
CA GLN A 156 -12.69 2.15 -30.78
C GLN A 156 -11.84 3.31 -30.24
N LEU A 157 -11.94 3.59 -28.93
CA LEU A 157 -11.25 4.68 -28.27
C LEU A 157 -10.51 4.15 -27.05
N ALA A 158 -9.21 3.86 -27.22
CA ALA A 158 -8.37 3.25 -26.19
C ALA A 158 -9.00 1.97 -25.61
N HIS A 159 -9.56 2.04 -24.40
CA HIS A 159 -10.18 0.93 -23.68
C HIS A 159 -11.70 0.79 -23.94
N PHE A 160 -12.29 1.66 -24.78
CA PHE A 160 -13.74 1.74 -25.00
C PHE A 160 -14.15 1.33 -26.41
N LEU A 161 -15.30 0.64 -26.50
CA LEU A 161 -16.07 0.47 -27.73
C LEU A 161 -17.35 1.32 -27.62
N VAL A 162 -17.47 2.32 -28.49
CA VAL A 162 -18.56 3.31 -28.47
C VAL A 162 -19.46 3.10 -29.67
N PHE A 163 -20.76 2.93 -29.44
CA PHE A 163 -21.81 2.88 -30.47
C PHE A 163 -22.52 4.23 -30.50
N ILE A 164 -22.78 4.77 -31.69
CA ILE A 164 -23.59 5.98 -31.88
C ILE A 164 -24.92 5.60 -32.53
N ASN A 165 -26.03 6.15 -32.05
CA ASN A 165 -27.38 5.89 -32.56
C ASN A 165 -27.67 4.38 -32.64
N VAL A 166 -27.71 3.73 -31.47
CA VAL A 166 -27.84 2.29 -31.34
C VAL A 166 -29.15 1.79 -31.95
N SER A 167 -29.09 0.71 -32.71
CA SER A 167 -30.23 0.07 -33.36
C SER A 167 -30.27 -1.42 -33.03
N THR A 168 -31.39 -2.09 -33.31
CA THR A 168 -31.56 -3.52 -32.99
C THR A 168 -30.54 -4.42 -33.66
N ILE A 169 -29.98 -4.01 -34.81
CA ILE A 169 -28.93 -4.76 -35.52
C ILE A 169 -27.56 -4.68 -34.83
N ASP A 170 -27.38 -3.77 -33.86
CA ASP A 170 -26.13 -3.64 -33.10
C ASP A 170 -26.02 -4.67 -31.97
N GLY A 171 -27.11 -5.41 -31.69
CA GLY A 171 -27.07 -6.54 -30.77
C GLY A 171 -26.08 -7.62 -31.21
N GLY A 172 -25.53 -8.33 -30.24
CA GLY A 172 -24.61 -9.44 -30.45
C GLY A 172 -23.46 -9.49 -29.44
N HIS A 173 -22.51 -10.37 -29.70
CA HIS A 173 -21.34 -10.63 -28.86
C HIS A 173 -20.12 -9.89 -29.38
N TYR A 174 -19.48 -9.14 -28.49
CA TYR A 174 -18.28 -8.36 -28.78
C TYR A 174 -17.14 -8.85 -27.90
N MET A 175 -15.99 -9.09 -28.52
CA MET A 175 -14.81 -9.61 -27.85
C MET A 175 -13.81 -8.50 -27.63
N CYS A 176 -13.40 -8.31 -26.38
CA CYS A 176 -12.26 -7.49 -25.99
C CYS A 176 -11.04 -8.38 -25.81
N THR A 177 -9.94 -8.01 -26.47
CA THR A 177 -8.65 -8.69 -26.36
C THR A 177 -7.63 -7.72 -25.79
N ALA A 178 -6.99 -8.10 -24.68
CA ALA A 178 -5.91 -7.35 -24.03
C ALA A 178 -4.60 -8.09 -24.25
N LYS A 179 -3.61 -7.44 -24.87
CA LYS A 179 -2.33 -8.06 -25.23
C LYS A 179 -1.14 -7.23 -24.79
N ASN A 180 -0.17 -7.88 -24.15
CA ASN A 180 1.17 -7.34 -23.96
C ASN A 180 2.23 -8.35 -24.40
N LYS A 181 3.51 -8.04 -24.19
CA LYS A 181 4.62 -8.94 -24.58
C LYS A 181 4.66 -10.26 -23.80
N VAL A 182 3.92 -10.36 -22.70
CA VAL A 182 3.90 -11.51 -21.79
C VAL A 182 2.79 -12.48 -22.16
N GLY A 183 1.63 -11.96 -22.57
CA GLY A 183 0.49 -12.78 -22.91
C GLY A 183 -0.71 -12.00 -23.39
N ILE A 184 -1.83 -12.71 -23.46
CA ILE A 184 -3.12 -12.23 -23.95
C ILE A 184 -4.19 -12.67 -22.95
N ASP A 185 -5.15 -11.79 -22.69
CA ASP A 185 -6.42 -12.15 -22.05
C ASP A 185 -7.58 -11.68 -22.91
N ILE A 186 -8.70 -12.39 -22.85
CA ILE A 186 -9.85 -12.21 -23.74
C ILE A 186 -11.14 -12.30 -22.92
N LYS A 187 -12.06 -11.35 -23.13
CA LYS A 187 -13.40 -11.38 -22.55
C LYS A 187 -14.45 -11.02 -23.59
N VAL A 188 -15.60 -11.67 -23.49
CA VAL A 188 -16.76 -11.45 -24.35
C VAL A 188 -17.86 -10.75 -23.56
N VAL A 189 -18.48 -9.74 -24.17
CA VAL A 189 -19.69 -9.07 -23.65
C VAL A 189 -20.82 -9.24 -24.64
N GLU A 190 -21.99 -9.55 -24.11
CA GLU A 190 -23.24 -9.55 -24.86
C GLU A 190 -23.87 -8.14 -24.83
N VAL A 191 -24.24 -7.63 -26.00
CA VAL A 191 -25.01 -6.40 -26.18
C VAL A 191 -26.40 -6.77 -26.63
N ILE A 192 -27.40 -6.45 -25.81
CA ILE A 192 -28.81 -6.70 -26.06
C ILE A 192 -29.47 -5.36 -26.37
N VAL A 193 -29.90 -5.18 -27.61
CA VAL A 193 -30.65 -3.98 -28.04
C VAL A 193 -32.12 -4.35 -28.19
N ARG A 194 -32.96 -3.83 -27.29
CA ARG A 194 -34.41 -4.02 -27.28
C ARG A 194 -35.09 -2.94 -28.10
N ALA A 195 -36.21 -3.27 -28.77
CA ALA A 195 -36.96 -2.26 -29.51
C ALA A 195 -37.52 -1.20 -28.56
N LYS A 196 -37.75 0.03 -29.06
CA LYS A 196 -38.27 1.13 -28.22
C LYS A 196 -39.65 0.82 -27.65
N ASP A 197 -40.44 0.02 -28.37
CA ASP A 197 -41.78 -0.41 -27.98
C ASP A 197 -41.79 -1.76 -27.24
N ASP A 198 -40.61 -2.33 -26.92
CA ASP A 198 -40.54 -3.54 -26.11
C ASP A 198 -41.12 -3.30 -24.73
N LYS A 199 -41.75 -4.34 -24.19
CA LYS A 199 -42.35 -4.34 -22.85
C LYS A 199 -41.32 -3.82 -21.82
N LEU A 200 -41.68 -2.72 -21.15
CA LEU A 200 -40.88 -2.15 -20.07
C LEU A 200 -40.78 -3.17 -18.92
N ILE A 201 -39.58 -3.29 -18.32
CA ILE A 201 -39.28 -4.22 -17.23
C ILE A 201 -38.89 -3.40 -16.01
N ALA A 202 -39.66 -3.55 -14.93
CA ALA A 202 -39.40 -2.88 -13.66
C ALA A 202 -38.01 -3.25 -13.10
N PRO A 203 -37.33 -2.34 -12.39
CA PRO A 203 -35.98 -2.59 -11.93
C PRO A 203 -35.95 -3.68 -10.85
N VAL A 204 -35.00 -4.61 -10.91
CA VAL A 204 -34.77 -5.65 -9.89
C VAL A 204 -33.39 -5.47 -9.30
N ILE A 205 -33.31 -5.38 -7.97
CA ILE A 205 -32.06 -5.13 -7.25
C ILE A 205 -31.55 -6.43 -6.63
N HIS A 206 -30.28 -6.73 -6.86
CA HIS A 206 -29.51 -7.77 -6.21
C HIS A 206 -28.43 -7.11 -5.35
N ALA A 207 -28.60 -7.22 -4.03
CA ALA A 207 -27.72 -6.59 -3.05
C ALA A 207 -27.57 -7.47 -1.80
N PRO A 208 -26.42 -7.44 -1.10
CA PRO A 208 -26.25 -8.13 0.16
C PRO A 208 -27.13 -7.50 1.25
N SER A 209 -27.63 -8.31 2.18
CA SER A 209 -28.40 -7.81 3.33
C SER A 209 -27.52 -7.05 4.34
N SER A 210 -26.24 -7.40 4.44
CA SER A 210 -25.28 -6.71 5.30
C SER A 210 -23.86 -6.76 4.75
N VAL A 211 -23.08 -5.74 5.05
CA VAL A 211 -21.65 -5.62 4.74
C VAL A 211 -20.90 -5.27 6.01
N GLN A 212 -19.78 -5.97 6.26
CA GLN A 212 -18.91 -5.76 7.40
C GLN A 212 -17.59 -5.16 6.95
N VAL A 213 -17.20 -4.02 7.53
CA VAL A 213 -15.96 -3.32 7.17
C VAL A 213 -15.21 -2.94 8.44
N LYS A 214 -13.89 -3.13 8.45
CA LYS A 214 -13.08 -2.74 9.60
C LYS A 214 -13.08 -1.23 9.80
N TYR A 215 -13.01 -0.81 11.05
CA TYR A 215 -12.94 0.60 11.45
C TYR A 215 -11.81 1.35 10.72
N TYR A 216 -12.10 2.57 10.27
CA TYR A 216 -11.25 3.45 9.45
C TYR A 216 -10.87 2.94 8.04
N LEU A 217 -11.31 1.75 7.62
CA LEU A 217 -11.12 1.31 6.23
C LEU A 217 -12.21 1.81 5.30
N GLU A 218 -11.93 1.79 3.99
CA GLU A 218 -12.90 2.12 2.96
C GLU A 218 -13.97 1.02 2.84
N GLY A 219 -15.23 1.42 2.93
CA GLY A 219 -16.39 0.55 2.71
C GLY A 219 -16.98 0.73 1.32
N ARG A 220 -17.36 -0.37 0.66
CA ARG A 220 -18.03 -0.35 -0.65
C ARG A 220 -19.35 -1.08 -0.56
N LEU A 221 -20.44 -0.35 -0.82
CA LEU A 221 -21.78 -0.92 -0.91
C LEU A 221 -22.21 -0.92 -2.38
N THR A 222 -22.53 -2.10 -2.91
CA THR A 222 -22.88 -2.27 -4.33
C THR A 222 -24.28 -2.86 -4.44
N CYS A 223 -25.09 -2.29 -5.32
CA CYS A 223 -26.37 -2.85 -5.75
C CYS A 223 -26.29 -3.16 -7.24
N ASN A 224 -26.33 -4.45 -7.60
CA ASN A 224 -26.48 -4.80 -9.01
C ASN A 224 -27.96 -4.69 -9.39
N VAL A 225 -28.24 -4.04 -10.52
CA VAL A 225 -29.61 -3.69 -10.89
C VAL A 225 -29.88 -4.09 -12.32
N THR A 226 -30.93 -4.88 -12.52
CA THR A 226 -31.45 -5.24 -13.85
C THR A 226 -32.75 -4.48 -14.11
N GLY A 227 -33.13 -4.30 -15.37
CA GLY A 227 -34.35 -3.58 -15.75
C GLY A 227 -34.26 -3.02 -17.17
N PHE A 228 -35.42 -2.72 -17.77
CA PHE A 228 -35.49 -2.13 -19.10
C PHE A 228 -36.54 -1.01 -19.18
N PRO A 229 -36.19 0.20 -19.65
CA PRO A 229 -34.83 0.69 -19.97
C PRO A 229 -33.88 0.62 -18.76
N SER A 230 -32.57 0.72 -19.01
CA SER A 230 -31.56 0.60 -17.95
C SER A 230 -31.86 1.57 -16.79
N PRO A 231 -32.00 1.07 -15.56
CA PRO A 231 -32.46 1.90 -14.45
C PRO A 231 -31.36 2.83 -13.92
N THR A 232 -31.78 3.97 -13.39
CA THR A 232 -30.91 4.88 -12.64
C THR A 232 -30.91 4.50 -11.17
N VAL A 233 -29.72 4.46 -10.55
CA VAL A 233 -29.56 4.13 -9.12
C VAL A 233 -29.32 5.39 -8.30
N THR A 234 -30.05 5.51 -7.18
CA THR A 234 -29.87 6.55 -6.17
C THR A 234 -29.67 5.92 -4.81
N TRP A 235 -28.70 6.42 -4.04
CA TRP A 235 -28.43 5.93 -2.68
C TRP A 235 -28.97 6.89 -1.64
N LYS A 236 -29.53 6.33 -0.56
CA LYS A 236 -29.95 7.06 0.63
C LYS A 236 -29.35 6.49 1.90
N HIS A 237 -28.99 7.36 2.83
CA HIS A 237 -28.63 7.03 4.20
C HIS A 237 -29.32 8.01 5.14
N ASN A 238 -30.01 7.50 6.17
CA ASN A 238 -30.81 8.31 7.10
C ASN A 238 -31.77 9.27 6.37
N ASN A 239 -32.47 8.78 5.34
CA ASN A 239 -33.36 9.51 4.43
C ASN A 239 -32.71 10.59 3.55
N ASN A 240 -31.42 10.87 3.68
CA ASN A 240 -30.70 11.81 2.85
C ASN A 240 -30.07 11.12 1.65
N ILE A 241 -30.13 11.75 0.47
CA ILE A 241 -29.45 11.26 -0.73
C ILE A 241 -27.94 11.42 -0.53
N VAL A 242 -27.18 10.36 -0.77
CA VAL A 242 -25.72 10.36 -0.68
C VAL A 242 -25.10 10.24 -2.06
N GLN A 243 -23.96 10.90 -2.27
CA GLN A 243 -23.25 10.83 -3.55
C GLN A 243 -22.67 9.43 -3.74
N SER A 244 -22.83 8.89 -4.95
CA SER A 244 -22.40 7.55 -5.32
C SER A 244 -21.88 7.54 -6.75
N SER A 245 -21.07 6.54 -7.08
CA SER A 245 -20.56 6.35 -8.44
C SER A 245 -21.37 5.25 -9.12
N GLY A 246 -22.57 5.62 -9.58
CA GLY A 246 -23.51 4.69 -10.20
C GLY A 246 -24.02 3.64 -9.20
N ASN A 247 -23.72 2.37 -9.46
CA ASN A 247 -24.25 1.24 -8.69
C ASN A 247 -23.50 0.99 -7.37
N THR A 248 -22.39 1.69 -7.13
CA THR A 248 -21.56 1.52 -5.93
C THR A 248 -21.44 2.83 -5.15
N LEU A 249 -21.74 2.75 -3.86
CA LEU A 249 -21.47 3.79 -2.88
C LEU A 249 -20.15 3.49 -2.17
N VAL A 250 -19.22 4.45 -2.20
CA VAL A 250 -17.92 4.37 -1.53
C VAL A 250 -17.95 5.23 -0.28
N ILE A 251 -17.58 4.65 0.85
CA ILE A 251 -17.44 5.31 2.14
C ILE A 251 -15.96 5.28 2.48
N HIS A 252 -15.26 6.40 2.28
CA HIS A 252 -13.80 6.44 2.37
C HIS A 252 -13.23 6.01 3.73
N SER A 253 -13.97 6.22 4.81
CA SER A 253 -13.57 5.83 6.16
C SER A 253 -14.78 5.39 6.98
N VAL A 254 -14.89 4.09 7.24
CA VAL A 254 -15.99 3.52 8.03
C VAL A 254 -15.77 3.80 9.52
N THR A 255 -16.76 4.44 10.13
CA THR A 255 -16.82 4.72 11.58
C THR A 255 -18.19 4.35 12.15
N ASN A 256 -18.35 4.38 13.47
CA ASN A 256 -19.64 4.18 14.13
C ASN A 256 -20.74 5.11 13.57
N ALA A 257 -20.40 6.36 13.25
CA ALA A 257 -21.34 7.34 12.70
C ALA A 257 -21.83 7.00 11.28
N THR A 258 -21.06 6.19 10.54
CA THR A 258 -21.43 5.76 9.18
C THR A 258 -22.22 4.45 9.17
N THR A 259 -22.35 3.76 10.31
CA THR A 259 -23.08 2.49 10.38
C THR A 259 -24.58 2.66 10.21
N GLY A 260 -25.26 1.56 9.89
CA GLY A 260 -26.72 1.52 9.77
C GLY A 260 -27.19 1.16 8.36
N SER A 261 -28.46 1.45 8.10
CA SER A 261 -29.13 1.05 6.86
C SER A 261 -28.85 2.03 5.73
N TYR A 262 -28.40 1.51 4.58
CA TYR A 262 -28.28 2.24 3.33
C TYR A 262 -29.28 1.69 2.33
N SER A 263 -30.08 2.56 1.73
CA SER A 263 -31.09 2.19 0.75
C SER A 263 -30.58 2.50 -0.66
N CYS A 264 -30.52 1.49 -1.53
CA CYS A 264 -30.33 1.72 -2.96
C CYS A 264 -31.69 1.63 -3.65
N ILE A 265 -31.99 2.67 -4.43
CA ILE A 265 -33.28 2.86 -5.09
C ILE A 265 -33.01 2.89 -6.59
N ALA A 266 -33.65 2.00 -7.34
CA ALA A 266 -33.51 1.89 -8.78
C ALA A 266 -34.83 2.27 -9.46
N THR A 267 -34.76 3.15 -10.45
CA THR A 267 -35.95 3.64 -11.17
C THR A 267 -35.75 3.60 -12.68
N ASN A 268 -36.79 3.19 -13.40
CA ASN A 268 -36.94 3.40 -14.84
C ASN A 268 -38.41 3.70 -15.17
N GLY A 269 -38.73 3.83 -16.46
CA GLY A 269 -40.10 4.11 -16.92
C GLY A 269 -41.14 3.02 -16.58
N ALA A 270 -40.71 1.82 -16.18
CA ALA A 270 -41.60 0.73 -15.78
C ALA A 270 -41.95 0.74 -14.29
N GLY A 271 -41.11 1.35 -13.45
CA GLY A 271 -41.31 1.39 -12.00
C GLY A 271 -40.05 1.66 -11.20
N THR A 272 -40.17 1.47 -9.89
CA THR A 272 -39.12 1.70 -8.90
C THR A 272 -39.00 0.49 -7.97
N SER A 273 -37.77 0.12 -7.63
CA SER A 273 -37.47 -0.85 -6.57
C SER A 273 -36.46 -0.30 -5.58
N GLN A 274 -36.44 -0.89 -4.39
CA GLN A 274 -35.54 -0.49 -3.31
C GLN A 274 -35.02 -1.72 -2.57
N ALA A 275 -33.74 -1.72 -2.22
CA ALA A 275 -33.13 -2.66 -1.29
C ALA A 275 -32.37 -1.93 -0.19
N ASN A 276 -32.27 -2.55 0.98
CA ASN A 276 -31.58 -2.00 2.14
C ASN A 276 -30.37 -2.88 2.48
N ILE A 277 -29.20 -2.26 2.64
CA ILE A 277 -27.95 -2.89 3.04
C ILE A 277 -27.59 -2.38 4.43
N GLN A 278 -27.36 -3.29 5.38
CA GLN A 278 -26.87 -2.94 6.71
C GLN A 278 -25.34 -2.85 6.73
N LEU A 279 -24.78 -1.66 6.90
CA LEU A 279 -23.35 -1.48 7.13
C LEU A 279 -23.03 -1.66 8.61
N LYS A 280 -22.17 -2.64 8.90
CA LYS A 280 -21.66 -2.94 10.23
C LYS A 280 -20.16 -2.69 10.26
N VAL A 281 -19.70 -2.07 11.33
CA VAL A 281 -18.26 -1.90 11.59
C VAL A 281 -17.72 -3.12 12.34
N THR A 282 -16.52 -3.54 11.99
CA THR A 282 -15.75 -4.56 12.72
C THR A 282 -14.44 -3.97 13.23
N TYR A 283 -13.86 -4.62 14.23
CA TYR A 283 -12.69 -4.13 14.96
C TYR A 283 -11.58 -5.17 14.95
N ASP A 284 -10.34 -4.71 15.11
CA ASP A 284 -9.20 -5.62 15.24
C ASP A 284 -9.09 -6.10 16.68
N VAL A 285 -9.26 -7.41 16.86
CA VAL A 285 -9.00 -8.07 18.14
C VAL A 285 -7.50 -8.01 18.47
N PRO A 286 -7.11 -8.13 19.75
CA PRO A 286 -5.71 -8.11 20.14
C PRO A 286 -4.95 -9.26 19.49
N LYS A 287 -3.72 -9.01 19.07
CA LYS A 287 -2.79 -10.02 18.57
C LYS A 287 -1.39 -9.72 19.06
N ILE A 288 -0.80 -10.62 19.82
CA ILE A 288 0.56 -10.48 20.35
C ILE A 288 1.54 -10.63 19.18
N ILE A 289 2.33 -9.59 18.94
CA ILE A 289 3.35 -9.55 17.88
C ILE A 289 4.76 -9.72 18.42
N ILE A 290 4.98 -9.33 19.68
CA ILE A 290 6.25 -9.54 20.39
C ILE A 290 5.88 -10.26 21.68
N PRO A 291 5.99 -11.59 21.74
CA PRO A 291 5.75 -12.34 22.96
C PRO A 291 6.97 -12.25 23.92
N PRO A 292 6.77 -12.43 25.23
CA PRO A 292 7.87 -12.67 26.15
C PRO A 292 8.63 -13.95 25.74
N VAL A 293 9.87 -14.08 26.22
CA VAL A 293 10.75 -15.21 25.88
C VAL A 293 11.05 -16.02 27.13
N THR A 294 11.02 -17.35 27.01
CA THR A 294 11.47 -18.27 28.07
C THR A 294 12.90 -17.94 28.47
N SER A 295 13.11 -17.65 29.75
CA SER A 295 14.37 -17.08 30.24
C SER A 295 14.89 -17.81 31.47
N VAL A 296 16.21 -17.99 31.51
CA VAL A 296 16.92 -18.53 32.69
C VAL A 296 17.53 -17.36 33.45
N LEU A 297 17.04 -17.12 34.66
CA LEU A 297 17.42 -16.00 35.51
C LEU A 297 18.41 -16.45 36.59
N MET A 298 19.33 -15.55 36.95
CA MET A 298 20.17 -15.72 38.13
C MET A 298 19.44 -15.16 39.35
N ALA A 299 19.42 -15.93 40.43
CA ALA A 299 18.80 -15.50 41.68
C ALA A 299 19.35 -14.12 42.14
N GLY A 300 18.46 -13.25 42.59
CA GLY A 300 18.78 -11.90 43.07
C GLY A 300 18.96 -10.82 41.98
N HIS A 301 19.00 -11.17 40.69
CA HIS A 301 19.12 -10.20 39.59
C HIS A 301 17.75 -9.80 39.04
N SER A 302 17.70 -8.63 38.37
CA SER A 302 16.51 -8.15 37.67
C SER A 302 16.49 -8.57 36.21
N HIS A 303 15.29 -8.78 35.66
CA HIS A 303 15.10 -9.10 34.24
C HIS A 303 13.78 -8.53 33.70
N ASN A 304 13.81 -8.06 32.45
CA ASN A 304 12.66 -7.46 31.78
C ASN A 304 12.06 -8.41 30.76
N PHE A 305 10.77 -8.71 30.92
CA PHE A 305 9.94 -9.37 29.92
C PHE A 305 9.17 -8.32 29.15
N THR A 306 9.17 -8.43 27.83
CA THR A 306 8.41 -7.52 26.94
C THR A 306 7.25 -8.28 26.31
N CYS A 307 6.09 -7.64 26.26
CA CYS A 307 4.93 -8.15 25.54
C CYS A 307 4.22 -6.99 24.81
N ILE A 308 4.18 -7.06 23.48
CA ILE A 308 3.55 -6.04 22.64
C ILE A 308 2.51 -6.69 21.75
N ALA A 309 1.33 -6.09 21.71
CA ALA A 309 0.21 -6.54 20.90
C ALA A 309 -0.34 -5.43 20.00
N THR A 310 -0.77 -5.82 18.81
CA THR A 310 -1.60 -5.01 17.90
C THR A 310 -3.08 -5.22 18.20
N GLY A 311 -3.93 -4.32 17.72
CA GLY A 311 -5.38 -4.40 17.87
C GLY A 311 -5.99 -3.01 17.92
N HIS A 312 -7.27 -2.91 17.58
CA HIS A 312 -8.01 -1.66 17.65
C HIS A 312 -9.38 -1.90 18.31
N PRO A 313 -9.70 -1.24 19.44
CA PRO A 313 -8.86 -0.28 20.16
C PRO A 313 -7.57 -0.90 20.70
N LYS A 314 -6.58 -0.06 20.98
CA LYS A 314 -5.26 -0.49 21.46
C LYS A 314 -5.42 -1.41 22.67
N PRO A 315 -4.88 -2.63 22.65
CA PRO A 315 -5.06 -3.58 23.74
C PRO A 315 -4.29 -3.16 24.99
N SER A 316 -4.87 -3.49 26.14
CA SER A 316 -4.20 -3.46 27.45
C SER A 316 -3.42 -4.76 27.66
N ILE A 317 -2.24 -4.67 28.29
CA ILE A 317 -1.42 -5.83 28.64
C ILE A 317 -1.59 -6.15 30.13
N LYS A 318 -1.89 -7.43 30.42
CA LYS A 318 -1.98 -7.98 31.77
C LYS A 318 -0.98 -9.12 31.92
N TRP A 319 -0.28 -9.13 33.04
CA TRP A 319 0.67 -10.19 33.39
C TRP A 319 0.12 -11.04 34.51
N THR A 320 0.25 -12.35 34.39
CA THR A 320 -0.04 -13.31 35.47
C THR A 320 1.12 -14.28 35.58
N TYR A 321 1.32 -14.83 36.77
CA TYR A 321 2.41 -15.76 37.04
C TYR A 321 1.90 -16.95 37.82
N LYS A 322 2.48 -18.12 37.56
CA LYS A 322 2.16 -19.36 38.28
C LYS A 322 3.45 -20.03 38.69
N MET A 323 3.74 -20.04 39.99
CA MET A 323 4.95 -20.65 40.53
C MET A 323 4.84 -22.18 40.48
N TYR A 324 5.90 -22.86 40.02
CA TYR A 324 5.89 -24.32 39.91
C TYR A 324 5.99 -25.00 41.26
N ILE A 325 6.82 -24.47 42.18
CA ILE A 325 7.10 -25.12 43.47
C ILE A 325 6.09 -24.70 44.55
N LYS A 326 5.85 -23.40 44.68
CA LYS A 326 4.92 -22.86 45.68
C LYS A 326 3.44 -22.99 45.29
N HIS A 327 3.15 -23.41 44.05
CA HIS A 327 1.80 -23.53 43.49
C HIS A 327 0.91 -22.28 43.70
N THR A 328 1.50 -21.10 43.87
CA THR A 328 0.78 -19.82 44.00
C THR A 328 0.74 -19.08 42.66
N THR A 329 -0.28 -18.23 42.51
CA THR A 329 -0.42 -17.28 41.41
C THR A 329 0.06 -15.88 41.75
N ASP A 330 0.63 -15.69 42.94
CA ASP A 330 1.19 -14.41 43.34
C ASP A 330 2.35 -14.04 42.43
N MET A 331 2.36 -12.80 41.97
CA MET A 331 3.48 -12.26 41.20
C MET A 331 4.71 -12.12 42.12
N PRO A 332 5.91 -12.55 41.68
CA PRO A 332 7.15 -12.17 42.33
C PRO A 332 7.32 -10.65 42.41
N SER A 333 8.33 -10.19 43.14
CA SER A 333 8.66 -8.76 43.22
C SER A 333 8.84 -8.18 41.81
N HIS A 334 7.98 -7.22 41.45
CA HIS A 334 7.87 -6.75 40.08
C HIS A 334 7.52 -5.26 39.95
N GLN A 335 7.86 -4.71 38.79
CA GLN A 335 7.47 -3.38 38.34
C GLN A 335 7.01 -3.43 36.89
N LEU A 336 6.03 -2.60 36.55
CA LEU A 336 5.52 -2.45 35.19
C LEU A 336 6.03 -1.14 34.59
N TYR A 337 6.48 -1.22 33.35
CA TYR A 337 6.97 -0.10 32.54
C TYR A 337 6.18 -0.02 31.23
N ASP A 338 6.32 1.10 30.52
CA ASP A 338 5.73 1.34 29.19
C ASP A 338 4.23 0.98 29.11
N ASN A 339 3.45 1.55 30.03
CA ASN A 339 2.00 1.29 30.19
C ASN A 339 1.65 -0.21 30.32
N GLY A 340 2.54 -0.99 30.96
CA GLY A 340 2.33 -2.41 31.23
C GLY A 340 2.90 -3.36 30.19
N SER A 341 3.46 -2.86 29.08
CA SER A 341 4.06 -3.72 28.04
C SER A 341 5.39 -4.34 28.45
N VAL A 342 6.06 -3.80 29.47
CA VAL A 342 7.30 -4.35 30.02
C VAL A 342 7.11 -4.69 31.49
N LEU A 343 7.42 -5.93 31.84
CA LEU A 343 7.43 -6.46 33.21
C LEU A 343 8.86 -6.69 33.67
N MET A 344 9.32 -5.94 34.68
CA MET A 344 10.58 -6.22 35.35
C MET A 344 10.32 -7.10 36.58
N LEU A 345 10.90 -8.29 36.60
CA LEU A 345 11.03 -9.08 37.84
C LEU A 345 12.36 -8.74 38.50
N TYR A 346 12.38 -8.56 39.81
CA TYR A 346 13.60 -8.28 40.57
C TYR A 346 13.63 -9.08 41.87
N SER A 347 14.83 -9.28 42.42
CA SER A 347 15.04 -10.02 43.67
C SER A 347 14.41 -11.42 43.70
N ILE A 348 14.33 -12.09 42.54
CA ILE A 348 13.70 -13.41 42.41
C ILE A 348 14.60 -14.52 42.99
N ASN A 349 14.00 -15.50 43.68
CA ASN A 349 14.71 -16.64 44.26
C ASN A 349 14.44 -17.97 43.52
N THR A 350 15.22 -19.00 43.83
CA THR A 350 15.15 -20.30 43.15
C THR A 350 13.82 -21.02 43.29
N GLN A 351 13.06 -20.74 44.35
CA GLN A 351 11.73 -21.33 44.60
C GLN A 351 10.61 -20.66 43.79
N GLU A 352 10.91 -19.57 43.10
CA GLU A 352 9.97 -18.76 42.32
C GLU A 352 10.03 -19.06 40.83
N SER A 353 10.72 -20.12 40.42
CA SER A 353 10.61 -20.63 39.04
C SER A 353 9.15 -20.95 38.72
N GLY A 354 8.69 -20.53 37.55
CA GLY A 354 7.26 -20.55 37.22
C GLY A 354 6.95 -20.28 35.75
N GLN A 355 5.67 -20.18 35.48
CA GLN A 355 5.11 -19.84 34.17
C GLN A 355 4.62 -18.39 34.20
N LEU A 356 5.14 -17.57 33.29
CA LEU A 356 4.71 -16.20 33.08
C LEU A 356 3.76 -16.15 31.89
N THR A 357 2.58 -15.56 32.08
CA THR A 357 1.58 -15.39 31.03
C THR A 357 1.37 -13.90 30.77
N CYS A 358 1.53 -13.50 29.50
CA CYS A 358 1.07 -12.21 29.01
C CYS A 358 -0.30 -12.38 28.35
N THR A 359 -1.25 -11.53 28.71
CA THR A 359 -2.59 -11.45 28.11
C THR A 359 -2.79 -10.04 27.55
N ALA A 360 -3.02 -9.93 26.25
CA ALA A 360 -3.41 -8.71 25.57
C ALA A 360 -4.93 -8.69 25.38
N GLN A 361 -5.61 -7.63 25.83
CA GLN A 361 -7.07 -7.56 25.83
C GLN A 361 -7.60 -6.19 25.40
N ASN A 362 -8.62 -6.19 24.56
CA ASN A 362 -9.50 -5.04 24.31
C ASN A 362 -10.97 -5.46 24.45
N GLU A 363 -11.91 -4.54 24.22
CA GLU A 363 -13.34 -4.82 24.38
C GLU A 363 -13.91 -5.82 23.35
N PHE A 364 -13.15 -6.16 22.30
CA PHE A 364 -13.58 -7.05 21.22
C PHE A 364 -12.92 -8.44 21.27
N GLY A 365 -11.94 -8.65 22.15
CA GLY A 365 -11.30 -9.95 22.31
C GLY A 365 -10.04 -9.91 23.16
N GLU A 366 -9.37 -11.05 23.21
CA GLU A 366 -8.11 -11.24 23.91
C GLU A 366 -7.20 -12.21 23.16
N ASP A 367 -5.89 -12.07 23.39
CA ASP A 367 -4.85 -12.99 22.97
C ASP A 367 -3.89 -13.19 24.13
N HIS A 368 -3.32 -14.39 24.26
CA HIS A 368 -2.44 -14.71 25.38
C HIS A 368 -1.32 -15.67 24.98
N VAL A 369 -0.18 -15.51 25.65
CA VAL A 369 0.98 -16.38 25.48
C VAL A 369 1.64 -16.61 26.83
N PHE A 370 2.17 -17.81 27.03
CA PHE A 370 2.89 -18.17 28.23
C PHE A 370 4.32 -18.62 27.92
N VAL A 371 5.23 -18.34 28.86
CA VAL A 371 6.63 -18.75 28.81
C VAL A 371 7.10 -19.25 30.16
N SER A 372 8.20 -20.01 30.18
CA SER A 372 8.80 -20.46 31.43
C SER A 372 9.86 -19.48 31.92
N VAL A 373 9.88 -19.26 33.23
CA VAL A 373 10.91 -18.49 33.93
C VAL A 373 11.62 -19.43 34.88
N ILE A 374 12.90 -19.68 34.63
CA ILE A 374 13.70 -20.69 35.33
C ILE A 374 14.77 -19.96 36.14
N VAL A 375 14.75 -20.05 37.47
CA VAL A 375 15.71 -19.34 38.34
C VAL A 375 16.78 -20.31 38.84
N ARG A 376 18.04 -19.96 38.66
CA ARG A 376 19.20 -20.73 39.12
C ARG A 376 20.10 -19.91 40.04
N ASN A 377 20.78 -20.59 40.96
CA ASN A 377 21.88 -19.99 41.72
C ASN A 377 23.13 -19.90 40.84
N CYS A 378 23.97 -18.89 41.10
CA CYS A 378 25.34 -18.90 40.58
C CYS A 378 26.07 -20.13 41.13
N LYS A 379 26.61 -20.96 40.24
CA LYS A 379 27.65 -21.93 40.63
C LYS A 379 28.96 -21.15 40.70
N CYS A 380 29.48 -20.93 41.91
CA CYS A 380 30.90 -20.60 42.07
C CYS A 380 31.68 -21.83 41.61
N ILE A 381 32.49 -21.69 40.57
CA ILE A 381 33.46 -22.70 40.13
C ILE A 381 34.75 -22.46 40.89
#